data_AF-A0A378B6M5-F1
#
_entry.id   AF-A0A378B6M5-F1
#
_cell.length_a   1.000
_cell.length_b   1.000
_cell.length_c   1.000
_cell.angle_alpha   90.00
_cell.angle_beta   90.00
_cell.angle_gamma   90.00
#
_symmetry.space_group_name_H-M   'P 1'
#
loop_
_entity.id
_entity.type
_entity.pdbx_description
1 polymer ?
#
loop_
_entity_poly.entity_id
_entity_poly.type
_entity_poly.pdbx_seq_one_letter_code
_entity_poly.pdbx_strand_id
1 'polypeptide(L)' 'MGHRGIQLTASVIGENDVLKVIDQGADDTTNAVSIRQFFKRVTGVATTERTEDATLIQTATGSRRRRWWRIRS' A
#
# COMPACT_ATOMS: atom_id res chain seq x y z
N MET A 1 9.14 4.17 18.21
CA MET A 1 8.99 3.01 17.33
C MET A 1 8.33 3.44 16.03
N GLY A 2 9.05 3.45 14.90
CA GLY A 2 8.46 3.10 13.60
C GLY A 2 7.93 4.13 12.58
N HIS A 3 7.98 5.46 12.76
CA HIS A 3 7.41 6.40 11.75
C HIS A 3 8.18 6.51 10.42
N ARG A 4 9.39 5.93 10.34
CA ARG A 4 10.34 6.16 9.24
C ARG A 4 10.02 5.41 7.94
N GLY A 5 9.10 4.44 7.95
CA GLY A 5 8.72 3.68 6.74
C GLY A 5 7.54 4.27 5.95
N ILE A 6 6.67 5.03 6.63
CA ILE A 6 5.47 5.64 6.04
C ILE A 6 5.82 6.87 5.19
N GLN A 7 6.84 7.62 5.58
CA GLN A 7 7.18 8.90 4.94
C GLN A 7 7.68 8.74 3.49
N LEU A 8 8.36 7.63 3.17
CA LEU A 8 8.75 7.27 1.79
C LEU A 8 7.56 6.85 0.91
N THR A 9 6.41 6.56 1.52
CA THR A 9 5.24 6.02 0.82
C THR A 9 4.31 7.12 0.29
N ALA A 10 4.18 8.24 1.01
CA ALA A 10 3.26 9.30 0.62
C ALA A 10 3.70 10.07 -0.64
N SER A 11 4.98 9.97 -1.03
CA SER A 11 5.50 10.69 -2.21
C SER A 11 5.17 10.06 -3.55
N VAL A 12 4.68 8.80 -3.58
CA VAL A 12 4.39 8.05 -4.83
C VAL A 12 2.89 7.94 -5.10
N ILE A 13 2.07 8.06 -4.06
CA ILE A 13 0.62 7.88 -4.16
C ILE A 13 -0.07 9.17 -4.61
N GLY A 14 -0.79 9.11 -5.72
CA GLY A 14 -1.68 10.18 -6.18
C GLY A 14 -3.11 9.99 -5.65
N GLU A 15 -3.89 11.07 -5.60
CA GLU A 15 -5.28 11.04 -5.10
C GLU A 15 -6.20 10.09 -5.91
N ASN A 16 -5.87 9.88 -7.19
CA ASN A 16 -6.61 8.99 -8.09
C ASN A 16 -6.12 7.54 -8.07
N ASP A 17 -5.12 7.20 -7.23
CA ASP A 17 -4.63 5.84 -7.16
C ASP A 17 -5.63 4.93 -6.43
N VAL A 18 -5.71 3.68 -6.88
CA VAL A 18 -6.38 2.57 -6.21
C VAL A 18 -5.31 1.67 -5.60
N LEU A 19 -5.22 1.69 -4.27
CA LEU A 19 -4.17 1.03 -3.52
C LEU A 19 -4.54 -0.42 -3.18
N LYS A 20 -3.67 -1.37 -3.55
CA LYS A 20 -3.64 -2.73 -3.02
C LYS A 20 -2.42 -2.93 -2.14
N VAL A 21 -2.59 -3.60 -1.00
CA VAL A 21 -1.48 -3.89 -0.06
C VAL A 21 -1.44 -5.38 0.19
N ILE A 22 -0.32 -5.98 -0.18
CA ILE A 22 -0.02 -7.40 0.05
C ILE A 22 1.09 -7.48 1.10
N ASP A 23 0.87 -8.28 2.13
CA ASP A 23 1.86 -8.59 3.15
C ASP A 23 2.00 -10.11 3.25
N GLN A 24 3.24 -10.61 3.14
CA GLN A 24 3.53 -12.06 3.12
C GLN A 24 2.73 -12.85 2.07
N GLY A 25 2.37 -12.21 0.95
CA GLY A 25 1.58 -12.83 -0.12
C GLY A 25 0.07 -12.79 0.08
N ALA A 26 -0.42 -12.16 1.16
CA ALA A 26 -1.84 -12.05 1.46
C ALA A 26 -2.29 -10.60 1.71
N ASP A 27 -3.55 -10.30 1.40
CA ASP A 27 -4.14 -8.97 1.58
C ASP A 27 -4.83 -8.81 2.95
N ASP A 28 -5.17 -9.89 3.62
CA ASP A 28 -5.97 -9.90 4.86
C ASP A 28 -5.13 -9.97 6.14
N THR A 29 -3.81 -9.97 6.03
CA THR A 29 -2.96 -9.91 7.22
C THR A 29 -3.23 -8.62 8.01
N THR A 30 -3.06 -8.69 9.33
CA THR A 30 -3.19 -7.52 10.21
C THR A 30 -2.36 -6.33 9.73
N ASN A 31 -1.16 -6.59 9.19
CA ASN A 31 -0.27 -5.55 8.69
C ASN A 31 -0.79 -4.93 7.38
N ALA A 32 -1.23 -5.76 6.42
CA ALA A 32 -1.82 -5.28 5.17
C ALA A 32 -3.06 -4.41 5.42
N VAL A 33 -3.96 -4.87 6.31
CA VAL A 33 -5.15 -4.12 6.74
C VAL A 33 -4.76 -2.80 7.41
N SER A 34 -3.81 -2.82 8.36
CA SER A 34 -3.36 -1.62 9.08
C SER A 34 -2.80 -0.56 8.13
N ILE A 35 -2.03 -0.99 7.13
CA ILE A 35 -1.44 -0.10 6.13
C ILE A 35 -2.51 0.48 5.20
N ARG A 36 -3.46 -0.35 4.71
CA ARG A 36 -4.58 0.15 3.89
C ARG A 36 -5.39 1.21 4.64
N GLN A 37 -5.74 0.93 5.89
CA GLN A 37 -6.50 1.87 6.72
C GLN A 37 -5.72 3.16 6.99
N PHE A 38 -4.41 3.05 7.21
CA PHE A 38 -3.55 4.21 7.35
C PHE A 38 -3.62 5.10 6.09
N PHE A 39 -3.37 4.56 4.89
CA PHE A 39 -3.41 5.33 3.65
C PHE A 39 -4.79 5.89 3.33
N LYS A 40 -5.84 5.10 3.52
CA LYS A 40 -7.22 5.56 3.37
C LYS A 40 -7.48 6.78 4.27
N ARG A 41 -6.98 6.77 5.52
CA ARG A 41 -7.15 7.88 6.46
C ARG A 41 -6.33 9.12 6.10
N VAL A 42 -5.08 8.95 5.64
CA VAL A 42 -4.18 10.10 5.41
C VAL A 42 -4.26 10.69 4.00
N THR A 43 -4.71 9.91 3.02
CA THR A 43 -4.74 10.32 1.59
C THR A 43 -6.11 10.22 0.94
N GLY A 44 -7.07 9.50 1.54
CA GLY A 44 -8.41 9.34 0.97
C GLY A 44 -8.50 8.40 -0.24
N VAL A 45 -7.39 7.78 -0.65
CA VAL A 45 -7.37 6.90 -1.83
C VAL A 45 -8.34 5.72 -1.70
N ALA A 46 -8.83 5.27 -2.86
CA ALA A 46 -9.55 4.02 -2.95
C ALA A 46 -8.62 2.84 -2.65
N THR A 47 -9.17 1.76 -2.11
CA THR A 47 -8.42 0.54 -1.81
C THR A 47 -9.10 -0.67 -2.41
N THR A 48 -8.33 -1.65 -2.87
CA THR A 48 -8.84 -2.89 -3.44
C THR A 48 -8.02 -4.10 -3.00
N GLU A 49 -8.64 -5.28 -3.04
CA GLU A 49 -7.99 -6.58 -2.89
C GLU A 49 -7.82 -7.28 -4.24
N ARG A 50 -8.29 -6.68 -5.33
CA ARG A 50 -8.18 -7.21 -6.69
C ARG A 50 -6.99 -6.58 -7.40
N THR A 51 -6.09 -7.41 -7.94
CA THR A 51 -4.86 -6.95 -8.59
C THR A 51 -5.16 -6.14 -9.85
N GLU A 52 -6.18 -6.54 -10.59
CA GLU A 52 -6.63 -5.91 -11.84
C GLU A 52 -7.20 -4.50 -11.66
N ASP A 53 -7.74 -4.22 -10.47
CA ASP A 53 -8.35 -2.92 -10.12
C ASP A 53 -7.33 -1.96 -9.48
N ALA A 54 -6.13 -2.45 -9.14
CA ALA A 54 -5.10 -1.66 -8.48
C ALA A 54 -4.28 -0.85 -9.49
N THR A 55 -4.11 0.45 -9.22
CA THR A 55 -3.13 1.28 -9.95
C THR A 55 -1.78 1.27 -9.25
N LEU A 56 -1.79 1.03 -7.93
CA LEU A 56 -0.61 0.99 -7.07
C LEU A 56 -0.66 -0.22 -6.13
N ILE A 57 0.40 -1.04 -6.14
CA ILE A 57 0.55 -2.18 -5.23
C ILE A 57 1.73 -1.97 -4.30
N GLN A 58 1.46 -2.03 -3.00
CA GLN A 58 2.48 -2.15 -1.97
C GLN A 58 2.68 -3.62 -1.60
N THR A 59 3.93 -4.07 -1.61
CA THR A 59 4.31 -5.39 -1.09
C THR A 59 5.22 -5.25 0.12
N ALA A 60 4.86 -5.95 1.20
CA ALA A 60 5.67 -6.08 2.42
C ALA A 60 5.99 -7.56 2.64
N THR A 61 7.22 -7.93 2.32
CA THR A 61 7.82 -9.22 2.72
C THR A 61 8.89 -8.86 3.74
N GLY A 62 8.87 -9.46 4.93
CA GLY A 62 9.60 -9.09 6.17
C GLY A 62 11.07 -8.63 6.11
N SER A 63 11.70 -8.58 4.94
CA SER A 63 12.86 -7.72 4.66
C SER A 63 12.53 -6.24 4.87
N ARG A 64 13.51 -5.46 5.35
CA ARG A 64 13.39 -4.00 5.60
C ARG A 64 12.99 -3.14 4.38
N ARG A 65 12.87 -3.70 3.19
CA ARG A 65 12.51 -2.97 1.96
C ARG A 65 11.05 -3.19 1.60
N ARG A 66 10.24 -2.13 1.77
CA ARG A 66 8.91 -2.03 1.18
C ARG A 66 9.07 -1.78 -0.33
N ARG A 67 8.38 -2.56 -1.16
CA ARG A 67 8.46 -2.44 -2.62
C ARG A 67 7.11 -1.99 -3.18
N TRP A 68 7.17 -1.02 -4.08
CA TRP A 68 6.03 -0.45 -4.79
C TRP A 68 6.05 -0.84 -6.25
N TRP A 69 4.88 -1.14 -6.79
CA TRP A 69 4.66 -1.35 -8.21
C TRP A 69 3.53 -0.45 -8.67
N ARG A 70 3.81 0.44 -9.61
CA ARG A 70 2.76 1.18 -10.32
C ARG A 70 2.39 0.38 -11.56
N ILE A 71 1.12 0.01 -11.67
CA ILE A 71 0.65 -0.91 -12.72
C ILE A 71 0.28 -0.16 -14.00
N ARG A 72 -0.10 1.13 -13.90
CA ARG A 72 -0.41 1.96 -15.07
C ARG A 72 0.17 3.37 -14.90
N SER A 73 0.81 3.85 -15.96
CA SER A 73 1.26 5.25 -16.14
C SER A 73 0.18 6.05 -16.84
#